data_AF-A0A2P4XHD1-F1
#
_entry.id   AF-A0A2P4XHD1-F1
#
_cell.length_a   1.000
_cell.length_b   1.000
_cell.length_c   1.000
_cell.angle_alpha   90.00
_cell.angle_beta   90.00
_cell.angle_gamma   90.00
#
_symmetry.space_group_name_H-M   'P 1'
#
loop_
_entity.id
_entity.type
_entity.pdbx_description
1 polymer ?
#
loop_
_entity_poly.entity_id
_entity_poly.type
_entity_poly.pdbx_seq_one_letter_code
_entity_poly.pdbx_strand_id
1 'polypeptide(L)' 'MVWPARSPDCNPIKNVWSVMAARVYAHGRQYYMADQLEFAILDAWDSIEQAYLVGSMPRRCLAVIKKKRGLTKY' A
#
# COMPACT_ATOMS: atom_id res chain seq x y z
N MET A 1 12.50 -15.96 -4.62
CA MET A 1 11.09 -15.86 -4.21
C MET A 1 10.22 -15.92 -5.46
N VAL A 2 9.26 -16.85 -5.56
CA VAL A 2 8.39 -16.98 -6.74
C VAL A 2 7.13 -16.15 -6.50
N TRP A 3 6.88 -15.14 -7.34
CA TRP A 3 5.63 -14.39 -7.30
C TRP A 3 4.54 -15.16 -8.05
N PRO A 4 3.43 -15.58 -7.40
CA PRO A 4 2.36 -16.27 -8.10
C PRO A 4 1.65 -15.32 -9.07
N ALA A 5 1.44 -15.77 -10.31
CA ALA A 5 0.67 -15.02 -11.30
C ALA A 5 -0.73 -14.69 -10.77
N ARG A 6 -1.26 -13.52 -11.16
CA ARG A 6 -2.61 -13.04 -10.79
C ARG A 6 -2.89 -12.96 -9.28
N SER A 7 -1.86 -12.72 -8.46
CA SER A 7 -2.02 -12.55 -7.01
C SER A 7 -1.71 -11.10 -6.56
N PRO A 8 -2.52 -10.10 -6.97
CA PRO A 8 -2.35 -8.72 -6.50
C PRO A 8 -2.53 -8.60 -4.98
N ASP A 9 -3.33 -9.50 -4.39
CA ASP A 9 -3.56 -9.66 -2.95
C ASP A 9 -2.30 -10.04 -2.16
N CYS A 10 -1.22 -10.44 -2.86
CA CYS A 10 0.08 -10.65 -2.24
C CYS A 10 0.97 -9.40 -2.30
N ASN A 11 0.57 -8.34 -3.04
CA ASN A 11 1.36 -7.12 -3.22
C ASN A 11 1.02 -6.07 -2.16
N PRO A 12 1.90 -5.81 -1.16
CA PRO A 12 1.63 -4.81 -0.12
C PRO A 12 1.63 -3.39 -0.66
N ILE A 13 2.23 -3.15 -1.84
CA ILE A 13 2.37 -1.81 -2.39
C ILE A 13 1.03 -1.10 -2.61
N LYS A 14 -0.05 -1.84 -2.90
CA LYS A 14 -1.39 -1.25 -3.05
C LYS A 14 -1.85 -0.54 -1.78
N ASN A 15 -1.58 -1.11 -0.62
CA ASN A 15 -1.95 -0.51 0.66
C ASN A 15 -1.09 0.72 0.96
N VAL A 16 0.18 0.70 0.53
CA VAL A 16 1.10 1.84 0.65
C VAL A 16 0.56 3.02 -0.15
N TRP A 17 0.21 2.80 -1.42
CA TRP A 17 -0.35 3.85 -2.26
C TRP A 17 -1.62 4.46 -1.66
N SER A 18 -2.51 3.64 -1.10
CA SER A 18 -3.71 4.13 -0.42
C SER A 18 -3.40 5.00 0.80
N VAL A 19 -2.42 4.61 1.63
CA VAL A 19 -2.01 5.42 2.80
C VAL A 19 -1.32 6.70 2.38
N MET A 20 -0.43 6.65 1.39
CA MET A 20 0.23 7.82 0.85
C MET A 20 -0.80 8.83 0.34
N ALA A 21 -1.77 8.38 -0.48
CA ALA A 21 -2.83 9.25 -0.97
C ALA A 21 -3.65 9.86 0.17
N ALA A 22 -4.00 9.07 1.20
CA ALA A 22 -4.75 9.57 2.36
C ALA A 22 -3.96 10.65 3.14
N ARG A 23 -2.63 10.53 3.23
CA ARG A 23 -1.76 11.52 3.89
C ARG A 23 -1.56 12.77 3.04
N VAL A 24 -1.25 12.60 1.75
CA VAL A 24 -1.02 13.70 0.80
C VAL A 24 -2.25 14.61 0.71
N TYR A 25 -3.45 14.03 0.68
CA TYR A 25 -4.72 14.77 0.55
C TYR A 25 -5.48 14.92 1.87
N ALA A 26 -4.81 14.71 3.02
CA ALA A 26 -5.42 14.83 4.34
C ALA A 26 -6.07 16.21 4.51
N HIS A 27 -7.23 16.23 5.19
CA HIS A 27 -8.00 17.45 5.45
C HIS A 27 -8.41 18.23 4.17
N GLY A 28 -8.53 17.53 3.03
CA GLY A 28 -8.94 18.16 1.77
C GLY A 28 -7.85 19.02 1.12
N ARG A 29 -6.59 18.88 1.55
CA ARG A 29 -5.46 19.60 0.97
C ARG A 29 -5.42 19.42 -0.54
N GLN A 30 -5.18 20.49 -1.29
CA GLN A 30 -4.99 20.51 -2.74
C GLN A 30 -3.65 21.17 -3.06
N TYR A 31 -3.11 20.86 -4.24
CA TYR A 31 -1.82 21.38 -4.71
C TYR A 31 -2.03 22.10 -6.03
N TYR A 32 -1.46 23.30 -6.15
CA TYR A 32 -1.56 24.09 -7.37
C TYR A 32 -0.33 23.90 -8.27
N MET A 33 0.81 23.53 -7.67
CA MET A 33 2.08 23.34 -8.35
C MET A 33 2.59 21.91 -8.15
N ALA A 34 3.30 21.40 -9.16
CA ALA A 34 3.80 20.02 -9.17
C ALA A 34 4.86 19.78 -8.09
N ASP A 35 5.71 20.77 -7.81
CA ASP A 35 6.76 20.73 -6.78
C ASP A 35 6.19 20.57 -5.36
N GLN A 36 5.08 21.24 -5.06
CA GLN A 36 4.37 21.12 -3.78
C GLN A 36 3.80 19.71 -3.60
N LEU A 37 3.22 19.15 -4.65
CA LEU A 37 2.71 17.78 -4.64
C LEU A 37 3.85 16.77 -4.49
N GLU A 38 4.95 16.96 -5.20
CA GLU A 38 6.14 16.11 -5.12
C GLU A 38 6.70 16.09 -3.70
N PHE A 39 6.89 17.26 -3.08
CA PHE A 39 7.37 17.36 -1.71
C PHE A 39 6.43 16.64 -0.72
N ALA A 40 5.12 16.81 -0.87
CA ALA A 40 4.15 16.13 -0.02
C ALA A 40 4.14 14.61 -0.21
N ILE A 41 4.39 14.11 -1.43
CA ILE A 41 4.53 12.68 -1.70
C ILE A 41 5.76 12.11 -0.99
N LEU A 42 6.89 12.83 -1.03
CA LEU A 42 8.12 12.42 -0.35
C LEU A 42 7.95 12.40 1.17
N ASP A 43 7.35 13.44 1.75
CA ASP A 43 7.04 13.50 3.19
C ASP A 43 6.06 12.39 3.62
N ALA A 44 5.04 12.12 2.80
CA ALA A 44 4.11 11.02 3.04
C ALA A 44 4.80 9.65 2.96
N TRP A 45 5.81 9.49 2.10
CA TRP A 45 6.61 8.28 1.99
C TRP A 45 7.50 8.07 3.22
N ASP A 46 8.25 9.10 3.62
CA ASP A 46 9.20 9.03 4.74
C ASP A 46 8.51 8.79 6.09
N SER A 47 7.26 9.21 6.22
CA SER A 47 6.45 8.96 7.41
C SER A 47 5.87 7.54 7.49
N ILE A 48 5.99 6.69 6.47
CA ILE A 48 5.46 5.31 6.50
C ILE A 48 6.47 4.37 7.13
N GLU A 49 6.10 3.79 8.28
CA GLU A 49 6.91 2.77 8.93
C GLU A 49 7.00 1.49 8.10
N GLN A 50 8.19 0.89 8.01
CA GLN A 50 8.40 -0.39 7.32
C GLN A 50 7.52 -1.53 7.87
N ALA A 51 7.15 -1.47 9.15
CA ALA A 51 6.25 -2.43 9.78
C ALA A 51 4.87 -2.48 9.08
N TYR A 52 4.41 -1.35 8.52
CA TYR A 52 3.18 -1.29 7.74
C TYR A 52 3.26 -2.12 6.45
N LEU A 53 4.45 -2.20 5.85
CA LEU A 53 4.71 -2.95 4.61
C LEU A 53 4.69 -4.46 4.84
N VAL A 54 5.36 -4.91 5.89
CA VAL A 54 5.67 -6.34 6.10
C VAL A 54 4.71 -6.99 7.09
N GLY A 55 4.19 -6.24 8.06
CA GLY A 55 3.37 -6.80 9.16
C GLY A 55 2.02 -7.39 8.71
N SER A 56 1.54 -7.04 7.52
CA SER A 56 0.31 -7.61 6.95
C SER A 56 0.55 -8.90 6.14
N MET A 57 1.78 -9.14 5.68
CA MET A 57 2.09 -10.23 4.73
C MET A 57 1.77 -11.63 5.28
N PRO A 58 2.10 -12.00 6.53
CA PRO A 58 1.72 -13.31 7.07
C PRO A 58 0.20 -13.56 7.00
N ARG A 59 -0.61 -12.54 7.33
CA ARG A 59 -2.07 -12.63 7.29
C ARG A 59 -2.62 -12.76 5.87
N ARG A 60 -2.05 -12.05 4.90
CA ARG A 60 -2.43 -12.13 3.47
C ARG A 60 -2.10 -13.50 2.88
N CYS A 61 -0.88 -13.99 3.12
CA CYS A 61 -0.46 -15.33 2.70
C CYS A 61 -1.40 -16.42 3.27
N LEU A 62 -1.73 -16.35 4.57
CA LEU A 62 -2.68 -17.27 5.19
C LEU A 62 -4.08 -17.18 4.57
N ALA A 63 -4.55 -15.99 4.21
CA ALA A 63 -5.85 -15.81 3.56
C ALA A 63 -5.89 -16.47 2.17
N VAL A 64 -4.81 -16.33 1.38
CA VAL A 64 -4.68 -16.97 0.05
C VAL A 64 -4.64 -18.50 0.20
N ILE A 65 -3.91 -19.03 1.19
CA ILE A 65 -3.85 -20.47 1.49
C ILE A 65 -5.24 -21.01 1.84
N LYS A 66 -5.96 -20.35 2.76
CA LYS A 66 -7.31 -20.77 3.19
C LYS A 66 -8.31 -20.79 2.02
N LYS A 67 -8.16 -19.87 1.06
CA LYS A 67 -9.01 -19.82 -0.14
C LYS A 67 -8.53 -20.71 -1.29
N LYS A 68 -7.54 -21.59 -1.07
CA LYS A 68 -6.95 -22.44 -2.12
C LYS A 68 -6.55 -21.64 -3.37
N ARG A 69 -5.89 -20.49 -3.17
CA ARG A 69 -5.47 -19.52 -4.20
C ARG A 69 -6.61 -18.68 -4.82
N GLY A 70 -7.81 -18.70 -4.24
CA GLY A 70 -8.91 -17.81 -4.62
C GLY A 70 -8.75 -16.37 -4.10
N LEU A 71 -9.54 -15.45 -4.67
CA LEU A 71 -9.50 -14.01 -4.38
C LEU A 71 -9.79 -13.73 -2.89
N THR A 72 -8.93 -12.94 -2.25
CA THR A 72 -9.08 -12.53 -0.85
C THR A 72 -9.66 -11.11 -0.76
N LYS A 73 -9.78 -10.57 0.46
CA LYS A 73 -10.25 -9.20 0.69
C LYS A 73 -9.13 -8.16 0.59
N TYR A 74 -7.90 -8.60 0.32
CA TYR A 74 -6.69 -7.78 0.35
C TYR A 74 -6.16 -7.47 -1.04
#